data_AF-A0A0Q1BZT0-F1
#
_entry.id   AF-A0A0Q1BZT0-F1
#
_cell.length_a   1.000
_cell.length_b   1.000
_cell.length_c   1.000
_cell.angle_alpha   90.00
_cell.angle_beta   90.00
_cell.angle_gamma   90.00
#
_symmetry.space_group_name_H-M   'P 1'
#
loop_
_entity.id
_entity.type
_entity.pdbx_description
1 polymer ?
#
loop_
_entity_poly.entity_id
_entity_poly.type
_entity_poly.pdbx_seq_one_letter_code
_entity_poly.pdbx_strand_id
1 'polypeptide(L)'
;MDRRVLLSLLSIGAAQALLGCSADSAPQGAATHDPGTASTTPTAPTTPTASTTSTAPATSTAPTAAVPGADEGPLPLSAPIPSPHPGPPVVVSHAPGRTRRIALTIDDGYDATTVAGYVAFAQRSKIPITFSPNGAYRAIWDRHAEALRPLVETGQLQIGNHTWTHKNLLHETDAAIRADIEKNEQWIQQTFGITSRPWFRPPYGAHNHHVDGLAGELGYTRILLWDGSFGDSTLLTPQQLIGLAQQYLQPGTIMLGHANHQTILGLFDQIEQLIEQRQLEPVTLDTMFGTSRAVG
;
A
#
# COMPACT_ATOMS: atom_id res chain seq x y z
N MET A 1 -9.41 18.34 -19.02
CA MET A 1 -10.56 17.99 -18.18
C MET A 1 -10.29 18.55 -16.79
N ASP A 2 -11.15 19.44 -16.34
CA ASP A 2 -10.90 20.44 -15.29
C ASP A 2 -10.73 19.85 -13.88
N ARG A 3 -9.70 20.33 -13.16
CA ARG A 3 -9.20 19.85 -11.86
C ARG A 3 -9.78 20.62 -10.65
N ARG A 4 -11.07 20.95 -10.66
CA ARG A 4 -11.67 21.78 -9.58
C ARG A 4 -13.07 21.36 -9.17
N VAL A 5 -13.23 20.13 -8.66
CA VAL A 5 -14.33 19.80 -7.74
C VAL A 5 -13.88 18.63 -6.85
N LEU A 6 -13.31 18.89 -5.68
CA LEU A 6 -13.34 17.95 -4.56
C LEU A 6 -12.77 18.62 -3.30
N LEU A 7 -13.61 19.40 -2.63
CA LEU A 7 -13.51 19.71 -1.19
C LEU A 7 -14.65 20.66 -0.84
N SER A 8 -15.81 20.10 -0.48
CA SER A 8 -16.89 20.84 0.20
C SER A 8 -17.88 19.87 0.84
N LEU A 9 -18.09 20.08 2.14
CA LEU A 9 -19.25 19.71 2.97
C LEU A 9 -19.20 18.36 3.71
N LEU A 10 -18.84 18.44 5.00
CA LEU A 10 -19.67 17.91 6.10
C LEU A 10 -19.26 18.56 7.43
N SER A 11 -19.94 19.66 7.76
CA SER A 11 -19.92 20.26 9.09
C SER A 11 -21.25 20.97 9.37
N ILE A 12 -22.20 20.23 9.94
CA ILE A 12 -23.34 20.67 10.74
C ILE A 12 -23.54 19.52 11.74
N GLY A 13 -23.57 19.64 13.05
CA GLY A 13 -23.94 20.74 13.94
C GLY A 13 -24.81 20.10 15.03
N ALA A 14 -24.34 20.08 16.26
CA ALA A 14 -25.04 19.48 17.40
C ALA A 14 -26.14 20.40 17.94
N ALA A 15 -27.32 19.84 18.29
CA ALA A 15 -28.19 20.34 19.36
C ALA A 15 -29.25 19.30 19.76
N GLN A 16 -29.57 19.29 21.05
CA GLN A 16 -30.26 18.28 21.86
C GLN A 16 -31.79 18.25 21.71
N ALA A 17 -32.40 17.11 22.07
CA ALA A 17 -33.66 17.05 22.83
C ALA A 17 -33.77 15.75 23.65
N LEU A 18 -34.22 15.90 24.90
CA LEU A 18 -34.45 14.90 25.95
C LEU A 18 -35.77 14.11 25.76
N LEU A 19 -35.97 13.10 26.62
CA LEU A 19 -37.12 12.18 26.85
C LEU A 19 -36.89 10.80 26.22
N GLY A 20 -36.98 9.65 26.91
CA GLY A 20 -37.38 9.31 28.26
C GLY A 20 -37.57 7.78 28.34
N CYS A 21 -37.42 7.23 29.56
CA CYS A 21 -37.90 5.94 30.06
C CYS A 21 -37.39 4.62 29.46
N SER A 22 -36.63 3.90 30.29
CA SER A 22 -36.42 2.45 30.26
C SER A 22 -37.72 1.68 30.51
N ALA A 23 -37.93 0.59 29.78
CA ALA A 23 -38.64 -0.58 30.27
C ALA A 23 -38.28 -1.82 29.44
N ASP A 24 -38.06 -2.90 30.18
CA ASP A 24 -37.73 -4.27 29.82
C ASP A 24 -38.78 -4.97 28.93
N SER A 25 -38.37 -6.13 28.39
CA SER A 25 -39.17 -7.33 28.05
C SER A 25 -39.22 -7.73 26.56
N ALA A 26 -38.49 -8.81 26.26
CA ALA A 26 -38.88 -9.83 25.26
C ALA A 26 -40.16 -10.56 25.77
N PRO A 27 -40.94 -11.32 24.95
CA PRO A 27 -40.43 -12.51 24.26
C PRO A 27 -41.09 -12.91 22.91
N GLN A 28 -40.42 -13.85 22.25
CA GLN A 28 -40.93 -14.98 21.44
C GLN A 28 -41.99 -14.78 20.34
N GLY A 29 -41.66 -15.28 19.15
CA GLY A 29 -42.63 -15.61 18.10
C GLY A 29 -41.95 -16.27 16.91
N ALA A 30 -41.98 -17.60 16.88
CA ALA A 30 -41.45 -18.47 15.83
C ALA A 30 -42.32 -18.46 14.56
N ALA A 31 -41.68 -18.69 13.40
CA ALA A 31 -42.18 -19.47 12.24
C ALA A 31 -41.14 -19.33 11.11
N THR A 32 -40.28 -20.33 10.83
CA THR A 32 -40.52 -21.45 9.91
C THR A 32 -41.18 -21.06 8.59
N HIS A 33 -40.39 -20.97 7.51
CA HIS A 33 -40.66 -21.65 6.24
C HIS A 33 -39.49 -21.46 5.26
N ASP A 34 -38.70 -22.52 5.11
CA ASP A 34 -38.09 -22.96 3.85
C ASP A 34 -38.92 -24.19 3.41
N PRO A 35 -39.28 -24.33 2.13
CA PRO A 35 -38.51 -25.27 1.31
C PRO A 35 -38.43 -24.87 -0.17
N GLY A 36 -37.36 -25.27 -0.87
CA GLY A 36 -37.35 -25.12 -2.32
C GLY A 36 -36.12 -25.60 -3.08
N THR A 37 -35.63 -26.78 -2.78
CA THR A 37 -34.67 -27.54 -3.60
C THR A 37 -35.21 -27.79 -5.01
N ALA A 38 -34.42 -27.48 -6.04
CA ALA A 38 -34.52 -28.14 -7.36
C ALA A 38 -33.18 -28.09 -8.11
N SER A 39 -32.37 -29.13 -7.89
CA SER A 39 -31.33 -29.59 -8.82
C SER A 39 -31.95 -30.00 -10.14
N THR A 40 -31.42 -29.51 -11.26
CA THR A 40 -31.48 -30.24 -12.55
C THR A 40 -30.20 -29.98 -13.37
N THR A 41 -29.40 -31.03 -13.51
CA THR A 41 -28.48 -31.27 -14.63
C THR A 41 -28.50 -32.78 -14.81
N PRO A 42 -28.78 -33.31 -16.02
CA PRO A 42 -27.68 -33.76 -16.89
C PRO A 42 -28.04 -33.56 -18.38
N THR A 43 -27.12 -33.49 -19.34
CA THR A 43 -26.46 -34.66 -19.94
C THR A 43 -25.62 -34.19 -21.13
N ALA A 44 -24.41 -34.72 -21.27
CA ALA A 44 -23.60 -34.69 -22.49
C ALA A 44 -23.85 -35.93 -23.35
N PRO A 45 -23.63 -35.84 -24.68
CA PRO A 45 -22.81 -36.85 -25.37
C PRO A 45 -21.94 -36.16 -26.47
N THR A 46 -20.88 -36.68 -27.08
CA THR A 46 -20.10 -37.92 -27.06
C THR A 46 -18.83 -37.64 -27.91
N THR A 47 -17.75 -38.33 -27.59
CA THR A 47 -16.47 -38.44 -28.30
C THR A 47 -16.62 -38.99 -29.74
N PRO A 48 -15.60 -38.80 -30.61
CA PRO A 48 -15.02 -39.99 -31.23
C PRO A 48 -13.48 -40.06 -31.17
N THR A 49 -13.08 -41.32 -31.29
CA THR A 49 -11.82 -42.02 -31.10
C THR A 49 -10.63 -41.56 -31.94
N ALA A 50 -9.46 -41.85 -31.36
CA ALA A 50 -8.10 -41.72 -31.86
C ALA A 50 -7.82 -42.32 -33.26
N SER A 51 -6.77 -41.80 -33.89
CA SER A 51 -5.89 -42.58 -34.75
C SER A 51 -4.44 -42.17 -34.51
N THR A 52 -3.65 -43.19 -34.17
CA THR A 52 -2.22 -43.18 -33.92
C THR A 52 -1.46 -43.11 -35.24
N THR A 53 -0.35 -42.38 -35.27
CA THR A 53 0.74 -42.70 -36.19
C THR A 53 2.07 -42.39 -35.51
N SER A 54 2.78 -43.47 -35.24
CA SER A 54 4.12 -43.54 -34.70
C SER A 54 5.13 -43.26 -35.80
N THR A 55 6.06 -42.33 -35.59
CA THR A 55 7.38 -42.37 -36.21
C THR A 55 8.38 -41.63 -35.33
N ALA A 56 9.45 -42.31 -34.93
CA ALA A 56 10.64 -41.79 -34.27
C ALA A 56 11.86 -42.49 -34.89
N PRO A 57 13.10 -42.03 -34.66
CA PRO A 57 13.58 -40.66 -34.49
C PRO A 57 14.72 -40.34 -35.49
N ALA A 58 14.90 -39.06 -35.84
CA ALA A 58 16.12 -38.59 -36.49
C ALA A 58 16.95 -37.77 -35.49
N THR A 59 18.16 -38.24 -35.23
CA THR A 59 19.21 -37.61 -34.42
C THR A 59 19.60 -36.25 -35.00
N SER A 60 19.41 -35.18 -34.22
CA SER A 60 20.01 -33.87 -34.47
C SER A 60 20.70 -33.38 -33.20
N THR A 61 22.01 -33.29 -33.29
CA THR A 61 22.95 -32.79 -32.28
C THR A 61 22.70 -31.30 -32.00
N ALA A 62 22.32 -30.98 -30.76
CA ALA A 62 22.19 -29.62 -30.25
C ALA A 62 23.57 -29.01 -29.92
N PRO A 63 23.80 -27.71 -30.16
CA PRO A 63 24.82 -26.97 -29.46
C PRO A 63 24.23 -26.39 -28.15
N THR A 64 24.78 -26.83 -27.03
CA THR A 64 24.56 -26.28 -25.69
C THR A 64 25.02 -24.82 -25.65
N ALA A 65 24.09 -23.88 -25.69
CA ALA A 65 24.37 -22.49 -25.32
C ALA A 65 24.30 -22.36 -23.79
N ALA A 66 25.46 -22.11 -23.20
CA ALA A 66 25.64 -21.91 -21.77
C ALA A 66 24.81 -20.71 -21.27
N VAL A 67 24.01 -20.95 -20.23
CA VAL A 67 23.45 -19.90 -19.37
C VAL A 67 24.62 -19.29 -18.59
N PRO A 68 24.90 -17.98 -18.68
CA PRO A 68 25.81 -17.34 -17.75
C PRO A 68 25.19 -17.45 -16.35
N GLY A 69 25.87 -18.17 -15.48
CA GLY A 69 25.46 -18.37 -14.10
C GLY A 69 25.29 -17.04 -13.38
N ALA A 70 24.16 -16.93 -12.69
CA ALA A 70 24.00 -16.01 -11.59
C ALA A 70 25.02 -16.41 -10.50
N ASP A 71 26.09 -15.64 -10.39
CA ASP A 71 26.88 -15.53 -9.17
C ASP A 71 26.75 -14.09 -8.68
N GLU A 72 25.53 -13.71 -8.32
CA GLU A 72 25.36 -12.63 -7.34
C GLU A 72 25.33 -13.30 -5.97
N GLY A 73 26.53 -13.48 -5.40
CA GLY A 73 26.66 -13.80 -3.99
C GLY A 73 25.90 -12.80 -3.12
N PRO A 74 25.57 -13.14 -1.87
CA PRO A 74 24.84 -12.25 -0.97
C PRO A 74 25.53 -10.88 -0.93
N LEU A 75 24.76 -9.81 -1.21
CA LEU A 75 25.24 -8.44 -1.10
C LEU A 75 25.89 -8.25 0.29
N PRO A 76 27.08 -7.64 0.37
CA PRO A 76 27.81 -7.53 1.62
C PRO A 76 26.97 -6.80 2.67
N LEU A 77 26.75 -7.44 3.82
CA LEU A 77 26.23 -6.80 5.02
C LEU A 77 27.19 -5.68 5.44
N SER A 78 26.64 -4.48 5.65
CA SER A 78 27.28 -3.29 6.25
C SER A 78 28.01 -2.32 5.31
N ALA A 79 27.39 -1.93 4.19
CA ALA A 79 27.75 -0.65 3.56
C ALA A 79 27.25 0.52 4.44
N PRO A 80 28.04 1.61 4.61
CA PRO A 80 27.57 2.78 5.34
C PRO A 80 26.50 3.53 4.56
N ILE A 81 25.38 3.72 5.23
CA ILE A 81 24.39 4.79 5.12
C ILE A 81 24.81 5.95 4.19
N PRO A 82 24.45 5.94 2.88
CA PRO A 82 24.62 7.09 1.99
C PRO A 82 23.88 8.28 2.57
N SER A 83 24.66 9.29 2.96
CA SER A 83 24.07 10.49 3.54
C SER A 83 22.96 11.05 2.65
N PRO A 84 21.85 11.53 3.26
CA PRO A 84 20.83 12.29 2.56
C PRO A 84 21.52 13.33 1.67
N HIS A 85 21.09 13.46 0.42
CA HIS A 85 21.57 14.53 -0.45
C HIS A 85 20.51 15.62 -0.46
N PRO A 86 20.68 16.70 0.33
CA PRO A 86 19.80 17.87 0.22
C PRO A 86 19.66 18.30 -1.24
N GLY A 87 18.46 18.65 -1.63
CA GLY A 87 18.20 19.01 -3.03
C GLY A 87 16.79 19.55 -3.26
N PRO A 88 16.55 20.12 -4.45
CA PRO A 88 15.23 20.61 -4.81
C PRO A 88 14.21 19.46 -4.78
N PRO A 89 13.12 19.60 -4.02
CA PRO A 89 12.08 18.59 -3.95
C PRO A 89 11.29 18.53 -5.26
N VAL A 90 10.83 17.33 -5.62
CA VAL A 90 9.87 17.13 -6.71
C VAL A 90 8.63 16.45 -6.14
N VAL A 91 7.47 17.00 -6.47
CA VAL A 91 6.17 16.41 -6.13
C VAL A 91 5.84 15.33 -7.15
N VAL A 92 5.52 14.13 -6.66
CA VAL A 92 5.16 12.99 -7.49
C VAL A 92 3.84 12.39 -7.02
N SER A 93 2.95 12.10 -7.97
CA SER A 93 1.62 11.53 -7.68
C SER A 93 1.23 10.42 -8.64
N HIS A 94 2.05 10.14 -9.67
CA HIS A 94 1.81 9.14 -10.71
C HIS A 94 3.17 8.66 -11.25
N ALA A 95 3.21 7.45 -11.79
CA ALA A 95 4.41 6.91 -12.40
C ALA A 95 4.88 7.73 -13.63
N PRO A 96 6.19 7.78 -13.91
CA PRO A 96 6.69 8.41 -15.12
C PRO A 96 6.41 7.53 -16.35
N GLY A 97 6.00 8.18 -17.45
CA GLY A 97 5.84 7.52 -18.76
C GLY A 97 4.71 6.50 -18.83
N ARG A 98 4.70 5.69 -19.89
CA ARG A 98 3.73 4.59 -20.06
C ARG A 98 4.29 3.34 -19.38
N THR A 99 3.54 2.77 -18.45
CA THR A 99 3.95 1.60 -17.68
C THR A 99 2.73 0.77 -17.26
N ARG A 100 2.93 -0.50 -16.90
CA ARG A 100 1.92 -1.33 -16.18
C ARG A 100 2.09 -1.29 -14.67
N ARG A 101 3.13 -0.60 -14.19
CA ARG A 101 3.48 -0.55 -12.78
C ARG A 101 2.45 0.22 -11.96
N ILE A 102 2.22 -0.24 -10.75
CA ILE A 102 1.47 0.49 -9.71
C ILE A 102 2.28 0.51 -8.42
N ALA A 103 2.06 1.50 -7.57
CA ALA A 103 2.63 1.52 -6.22
C ALA A 103 1.49 1.47 -5.21
N LEU A 104 1.46 0.41 -4.38
CA LEU A 104 0.57 0.33 -3.24
C LEU A 104 1.25 1.03 -2.06
N THR A 105 0.63 2.09 -1.56
CA THR A 105 1.20 2.92 -0.49
C THR A 105 0.21 3.05 0.66
N ILE A 106 0.63 2.72 1.88
CA ILE A 106 -0.24 2.62 3.05
C ILE A 106 0.29 3.52 4.15
N ASP A 107 -0.53 4.46 4.60
CA ASP A 107 -0.15 5.43 5.63
C ASP A 107 -0.68 5.08 7.02
N ASP A 108 -0.20 5.86 7.99
CA ASP A 108 -0.63 5.89 9.37
C ASP A 108 -0.37 4.61 10.15
N GLY A 109 -1.40 3.83 10.45
CA GLY A 109 -1.33 2.65 11.32
C GLY A 109 -1.90 2.84 12.72
N TYR A 110 -3.01 3.59 12.89
CA TYR A 110 -3.60 3.77 14.21
C TYR A 110 -4.38 2.54 14.72
N ASP A 111 -4.84 1.66 13.82
CA ASP A 111 -5.54 0.43 14.20
C ASP A 111 -4.59 -0.78 14.17
N ALA A 112 -4.31 -1.35 15.34
CA ALA A 112 -3.33 -2.42 15.49
C ALA A 112 -3.70 -3.69 14.70
N THR A 113 -5.00 -4.01 14.61
CA THR A 113 -5.48 -5.17 13.83
C THR A 113 -5.25 -4.96 12.35
N THR A 114 -5.49 -3.74 11.85
CA THR A 114 -5.30 -3.39 10.44
C THR A 114 -3.82 -3.39 10.07
N VAL A 115 -2.94 -2.84 10.92
CA VAL A 115 -1.48 -2.94 10.72
C VAL A 115 -1.04 -4.40 10.65
N ALA A 116 -1.46 -5.25 11.60
CA ALA A 116 -1.11 -6.67 11.60
C ALA A 116 -1.61 -7.39 10.33
N GLY A 117 -2.81 -7.03 9.85
CA GLY A 117 -3.36 -7.58 8.61
C GLY A 117 -2.58 -7.18 7.35
N TYR A 118 -2.15 -5.93 7.26
CA TYR A 118 -1.26 -5.47 6.17
C TYR A 118 0.13 -6.13 6.24
N VAL A 119 0.69 -6.34 7.43
CA VAL A 119 1.96 -7.06 7.62
C VAL A 119 1.81 -8.50 7.13
N ALA A 120 0.74 -9.20 7.53
CA ALA A 120 0.45 -10.57 7.08
C ALA A 120 0.19 -10.63 5.56
N PHE A 121 -0.46 -9.61 5.00
CA PHE A 121 -0.65 -9.45 3.56
C PHE A 121 0.66 -9.31 2.81
N ALA A 122 1.55 -8.42 3.27
CA ALA A 122 2.86 -8.27 2.66
C ALA A 122 3.63 -9.59 2.68
N GLN A 123 3.68 -10.29 3.81
CA GLN A 123 4.38 -11.57 3.93
C GLN A 123 3.84 -12.66 2.98
N ARG A 124 2.51 -12.80 2.86
CA ARG A 124 1.90 -13.90 2.08
C ARG A 124 1.87 -13.64 0.58
N SER A 125 1.53 -12.42 0.16
CA SER A 125 1.25 -12.10 -1.24
C SER A 125 2.52 -11.91 -2.06
N LYS A 126 3.65 -11.59 -1.39
CA LYS A 126 4.90 -11.15 -2.03
C LYS A 126 4.74 -9.89 -2.90
N ILE A 127 3.58 -9.23 -2.85
CA ILE A 127 3.32 -7.99 -3.56
C ILE A 127 4.18 -6.88 -2.95
N PRO A 128 4.95 -6.14 -3.77
CA PRO A 128 5.66 -4.99 -3.26
C PRO A 128 4.74 -3.90 -2.71
N ILE A 129 5.09 -3.35 -1.55
CA ILE A 129 4.28 -2.37 -0.82
C ILE A 129 5.16 -1.29 -0.18
N THR A 130 4.62 -0.08 -0.06
CA THR A 130 5.27 1.00 0.70
C THR A 130 4.42 1.36 1.92
N PHE A 131 4.98 1.30 3.13
CA PHE A 131 4.36 1.88 4.31
C PHE A 131 4.93 3.27 4.59
N SER A 132 4.09 4.27 4.88
CA SER A 132 4.54 5.56 5.43
C SER A 132 4.02 5.71 6.86
N PRO A 133 4.67 5.07 7.85
CA PRO A 133 4.24 5.18 9.23
C PRO A 133 4.54 6.58 9.79
N ASN A 134 3.67 7.03 10.70
CA ASN A 134 3.92 8.19 11.52
C ASN A 134 4.27 7.78 12.97
N GLY A 135 5.02 8.65 13.66
CA GLY A 135 5.53 8.38 15.00
C GLY A 135 4.48 8.36 16.13
N ALA A 136 3.28 8.89 15.88
CA ALA A 136 2.19 8.93 16.86
C ALA A 136 1.71 7.51 17.19
N TYR A 137 1.81 6.59 16.23
CA TYR A 137 1.40 5.18 16.36
C TYR A 137 2.58 4.19 16.42
N ARG A 138 3.81 4.68 16.69
CA ARG A 138 5.03 3.85 16.72
C ARG A 138 4.91 2.55 17.52
N ALA A 139 4.21 2.56 18.65
CA ALA A 139 4.10 1.39 19.53
C ALA A 139 3.35 0.21 18.88
N ILE A 140 2.55 0.47 17.84
CA ILE A 140 1.92 -0.55 17.01
C ILE A 140 2.94 -1.09 16.01
N TRP A 141 3.61 -0.20 15.28
CA TRP A 141 4.64 -0.55 14.28
C TRP A 141 5.85 -1.29 14.88
N ASP A 142 6.31 -0.88 16.05
CA ASP A 142 7.46 -1.48 16.75
C ASP A 142 7.25 -2.99 17.00
N ARG A 143 6.00 -3.43 17.22
CA ARG A 143 5.65 -4.84 17.42
C ARG A 143 5.81 -5.69 16.16
N HIS A 144 5.82 -5.04 15.00
CA HIS A 144 5.94 -5.70 13.69
C HIS A 144 7.32 -5.49 13.05
N ALA A 145 8.23 -4.76 13.70
CA ALA A 145 9.54 -4.44 13.17
C ALA A 145 10.34 -5.69 12.75
N GLU A 146 10.37 -6.72 13.60
CA GLU A 146 11.05 -8.00 13.30
C GLU A 146 10.46 -8.70 12.07
N ALA A 147 9.14 -8.66 11.90
CA ALA A 147 8.45 -9.25 10.76
C ALA A 147 8.66 -8.44 9.46
N LEU A 148 8.87 -7.13 9.57
CA LEU A 148 9.00 -6.21 8.44
C LEU A 148 10.42 -6.10 7.91
N ARG A 149 11.45 -6.20 8.76
CA ARG A 149 12.87 -6.07 8.36
C ARG A 149 13.28 -7.00 7.20
N PRO A 150 12.95 -8.31 7.19
CA PRO A 150 13.28 -9.17 6.06
C PRO A 150 12.61 -8.74 4.75
N LEU A 151 11.40 -8.16 4.81
CA LEU A 151 10.71 -7.65 3.64
C LEU A 151 11.37 -6.37 3.09
N VAL A 152 11.93 -5.56 3.99
CA VAL A 152 12.75 -4.39 3.62
C VAL A 152 14.05 -4.83 2.96
N GLU A 153 14.76 -5.80 3.55
CA GLU A 153 16.03 -6.32 3.04
C GLU A 153 15.90 -6.94 1.63
N THR A 154 14.78 -7.61 1.36
CA THR A 154 14.49 -8.19 0.03
C THR A 154 13.99 -7.16 -0.99
N GLY A 155 13.77 -5.92 -0.58
CA GLY A 155 13.22 -4.86 -1.44
C GLY A 155 11.73 -5.02 -1.74
N GLN A 156 11.05 -6.01 -1.16
CA GLN A 156 9.61 -6.17 -1.29
C GLN A 156 8.87 -5.02 -0.59
N LEU A 157 9.39 -4.56 0.55
CA LEU A 157 8.76 -3.53 1.36
C LEU A 157 9.61 -2.28 1.44
N GLN A 158 8.97 -1.14 1.23
CA GLN A 158 9.58 0.18 1.32
C GLN A 158 8.97 0.95 2.50
N ILE A 159 9.76 1.78 3.20
CA ILE A 159 9.28 2.68 4.27
C ILE A 159 9.42 4.15 3.87
N GLY A 160 8.33 4.92 3.84
CA GLY A 160 8.32 6.37 3.67
C GLY A 160 8.23 7.11 5.01
N ASN A 161 8.55 8.41 5.02
CA ASN A 161 8.34 9.26 6.20
C ASN A 161 6.95 9.90 6.17
N HIS A 162 6.21 9.82 7.27
CA HIS A 162 4.90 10.48 7.42
C HIS A 162 4.81 11.39 8.66
N THR A 163 5.92 12.03 9.02
CA THR A 163 6.12 12.87 10.23
C THR A 163 6.00 12.10 11.55
N TRP A 164 6.46 12.71 12.64
CA TRP A 164 6.34 12.08 13.96
C TRP A 164 4.98 12.33 14.61
N THR A 165 4.41 13.53 14.47
CA THR A 165 3.18 13.92 15.15
C THR A 165 1.92 13.86 14.29
N HIS A 166 2.05 13.66 12.97
CA HIS A 166 0.93 13.69 12.00
C HIS A 166 0.16 15.02 12.02
N LYS A 167 0.83 16.13 12.31
CA LYS A 167 0.22 17.46 12.26
C LYS A 167 0.19 18.01 10.83
N ASN A 168 -0.73 18.95 10.60
CA ASN A 168 -0.72 19.74 9.37
C ASN A 168 0.44 20.74 9.41
N LEU A 169 1.47 20.47 8.62
CA LEU A 169 2.72 21.24 8.60
C LEU A 169 2.54 22.70 8.13
N LEU A 170 1.44 23.03 7.45
CA LEU A 170 1.14 24.40 7.01
C LEU A 170 0.91 25.37 8.18
N HIS A 171 0.67 24.86 9.38
CA HIS A 171 0.42 25.66 10.59
C HIS A 171 1.57 25.58 11.60
N GLU A 172 2.66 24.92 11.25
CA GLU A 172 3.80 24.71 12.13
C GLU A 172 4.97 25.63 11.76
N THR A 173 5.86 25.88 12.72
CA THR A 173 7.09 26.66 12.47
C THR A 173 8.12 25.81 11.74
N ASP A 174 9.05 26.43 11.01
CA ASP A 174 10.14 25.73 10.32
C ASP A 174 10.92 24.78 11.23
N ALA A 175 11.21 25.21 12.46
CA ALA A 175 11.90 24.40 13.45
C ALA A 175 11.05 23.18 13.87
N ALA A 176 9.74 23.36 14.04
CA ALA A 176 8.82 22.27 14.36
C ALA A 176 8.71 21.27 13.20
N ILE A 177 8.57 21.76 11.95
CA ILE A 177 8.52 20.92 10.75
C ILE A 177 9.77 20.05 10.64
N ARG A 178 10.97 20.65 10.76
CA ARG A 178 12.23 19.90 10.66
C ARG A 178 12.37 18.87 11.77
N ALA A 179 12.07 19.26 13.01
CA ALA A 179 12.14 18.36 14.15
C ALA A 179 11.15 17.19 14.00
N ASP A 180 9.95 17.44 13.47
CA ASP A 180 8.92 16.41 13.29
C ASP A 180 9.31 15.38 12.23
N ILE A 181 9.88 15.83 11.11
CA ILE A 181 10.37 14.97 10.03
C ILE A 181 11.60 14.16 10.48
N GLU A 182 12.61 14.80 11.07
CA GLU A 182 13.84 14.15 11.53
C GLU A 182 13.60 13.16 12.68
N LYS A 183 12.68 13.48 13.59
CA LYS A 183 12.36 12.55 14.67
C LYS A 183 11.73 11.25 14.16
N ASN A 184 10.87 11.35 13.15
CA ASN A 184 10.31 10.16 12.51
C ASN A 184 11.38 9.36 11.78
N GLU A 185 12.31 10.02 11.11
CA GLU A 185 13.45 9.37 10.45
C GLU A 185 14.33 8.62 11.45
N GLN A 186 14.69 9.24 12.57
CA GLN A 186 15.50 8.59 13.61
C GLN A 186 14.83 7.31 14.12
N TRP A 187 13.51 7.37 14.32
CA TRP A 187 12.73 6.19 14.69
C TRP A 187 12.71 5.14 13.57
N ILE A 188 12.50 5.53 12.32
CA ILE A 188 12.52 4.61 11.17
C ILE A 188 13.88 3.90 11.07
N GLN A 189 14.99 4.62 11.22
CA GLN A 189 16.34 4.03 11.21
C GLN A 189 16.52 3.04 12.37
N GLN A 190 16.10 3.39 13.58
CA GLN A 190 16.21 2.51 14.75
C GLN A 190 15.33 1.25 14.63
N THR A 191 14.11 1.41 14.13
CA THR A 191 13.11 0.34 14.09
C THR A 191 13.28 -0.56 12.87
N PHE A 192 13.56 0.00 11.68
CA PHE A 192 13.60 -0.76 10.43
C PHE A 192 14.99 -0.87 9.81
N GLY A 193 16.01 -0.19 10.34
CA GLY A 193 17.39 -0.31 9.87
C GLY A 193 17.66 0.34 8.51
N ILE A 194 16.78 1.23 8.05
CA ILE A 194 16.88 1.92 6.76
C ILE A 194 16.57 3.41 6.89
N THR A 195 17.01 4.22 5.92
CA THR A 195 16.47 5.56 5.72
C THR A 195 15.12 5.52 4.99
N SER A 196 14.22 6.45 5.34
CA SER A 196 13.00 6.68 4.56
C SER A 196 13.20 7.64 3.38
N ARG A 197 14.33 8.34 3.35
CA ARG A 197 14.68 9.26 2.26
C ARG A 197 14.86 8.50 0.94
N PRO A 198 14.58 9.13 -0.22
CA PRO A 198 14.16 10.53 -0.39
C PRO A 198 12.66 10.78 -0.20
N TRP A 199 11.90 9.81 0.32
CA TRP A 199 10.44 9.78 0.24
C TRP A 199 9.76 10.37 1.49
N PHE A 200 9.09 11.49 1.31
CA PHE A 200 8.28 12.14 2.33
C PHE A 200 6.84 12.27 1.88
N ARG A 201 5.91 11.82 2.71
CA ARG A 201 4.48 12.04 2.52
C ARG A 201 3.99 13.06 3.55
N PRO A 202 3.52 14.25 3.14
CA PRO A 202 2.96 15.22 4.07
C PRO A 202 1.61 14.72 4.62
N PRO A 203 1.36 14.82 5.94
CA PRO A 203 0.06 14.53 6.53
C PRO A 203 -1.06 15.26 5.79
N TYR A 204 -2.18 14.55 5.57
CA TYR A 204 -3.35 15.06 4.84
C TYR A 204 -3.11 15.43 3.36
N GLY A 205 -1.93 15.16 2.81
CA GLY A 205 -1.50 15.75 1.54
C GLY A 205 -1.31 17.27 1.62
N ALA A 206 -1.23 17.84 2.83
CA ALA A 206 -1.14 19.28 3.04
C ALA A 206 0.31 19.76 2.93
N HIS A 207 0.63 20.41 1.82
CA HIS A 207 1.98 20.90 1.53
C HIS A 207 1.95 22.19 0.71
N ASN A 208 3.09 22.88 0.68
CA ASN A 208 3.35 24.03 -0.18
C ASN A 208 4.86 24.08 -0.48
N HIS A 209 5.28 24.99 -1.37
CA HIS A 209 6.70 25.12 -1.73
C HIS A 209 7.63 25.35 -0.53
N HIS A 210 7.15 25.98 0.53
CA HIS A 210 7.92 26.20 1.75
C HIS A 210 8.18 24.89 2.50
N VAL A 211 7.12 24.13 2.82
CA VAL A 211 7.22 22.81 3.47
C VAL A 211 8.06 21.85 2.62
N ASP A 212 7.83 21.83 1.30
CA ASP A 212 8.57 20.97 0.38
C ASP A 212 10.06 21.34 0.40
N GLY A 213 10.40 22.64 0.40
CA GLY A 213 11.76 23.13 0.47
C GLY A 213 12.46 22.70 1.77
N LEU A 214 11.79 22.84 2.91
CA LEU A 214 12.30 22.37 4.20
C LEU A 214 12.56 20.85 4.19
N ALA A 215 11.66 20.06 3.60
CA ALA A 215 11.84 18.62 3.45
C ALA A 215 13.02 18.29 2.51
N GLY A 216 13.15 19.01 1.40
CA GLY A 216 14.25 18.88 0.44
C GLY A 216 15.63 19.19 1.05
N GLU A 217 15.71 20.19 1.94
CA GLU A 217 16.92 20.50 2.71
C GLU A 217 17.31 19.36 3.67
N LEU A 218 16.34 18.59 4.15
CA LEU A 218 16.56 17.38 4.93
C LEU A 218 16.84 16.15 4.05
N GLY A 219 16.91 16.30 2.72
CA GLY A 219 17.17 15.21 1.78
C GLY A 219 15.93 14.42 1.33
N TYR A 220 14.72 14.90 1.65
CA TYR A 220 13.48 14.37 1.10
C TYR A 220 13.14 15.03 -0.23
N THR A 221 13.80 14.56 -1.30
CA THR A 221 13.65 15.12 -2.65
C THR A 221 12.45 14.55 -3.42
N ARG A 222 11.63 13.70 -2.80
CA ARG A 222 10.39 13.14 -3.35
C ARG A 222 9.23 13.40 -2.40
N ILE A 223 8.42 14.41 -2.72
CA ILE A 223 7.17 14.70 -2.02
C ILE A 223 6.10 13.81 -2.62
N LEU A 224 5.70 12.79 -1.86
CA LEU A 224 4.83 11.72 -2.30
C LEU A 224 3.36 12.08 -2.08
N LEU A 225 2.65 12.25 -3.19
CA LEU A 225 1.19 12.30 -3.24
C LEU A 225 0.64 11.03 -3.91
N TRP A 226 -0.62 11.07 -4.32
CA TRP A 226 -1.32 9.96 -4.95
C TRP A 226 -2.31 10.49 -5.99
N ASP A 227 -2.68 9.63 -6.92
CA ASP A 227 -3.74 9.86 -7.89
C ASP A 227 -4.83 8.78 -7.87
N GLY A 228 -4.68 7.79 -6.97
CA GLY A 228 -5.68 6.79 -6.63
C GLY A 228 -5.79 6.60 -5.13
N SER A 229 -6.98 6.25 -4.61
CA SER A 229 -7.16 6.00 -3.18
C SER A 229 -8.25 4.97 -2.91
N PHE A 230 -8.07 4.18 -1.85
CA PHE A 230 -9.12 3.31 -1.28
C PHE A 230 -10.18 4.11 -0.53
N GLY A 231 -9.97 5.40 -0.25
CA GLY A 231 -10.87 6.27 0.52
C GLY A 231 -10.97 5.92 2.01
N ASP A 232 -10.11 5.01 2.47
CA ASP A 232 -10.10 4.39 3.79
C ASP A 232 -9.43 5.24 4.88
N SER A 233 -9.28 6.56 4.66
CA SER A 233 -9.04 7.50 5.76
C SER A 233 -10.27 7.62 6.66
N THR A 234 -11.44 7.27 6.12
CA THR A 234 -12.72 7.15 6.82
C THR A 234 -13.23 5.72 6.77
N LEU A 235 -14.16 5.36 7.67
CA LEU A 235 -14.77 4.04 7.65
C LEU A 235 -15.67 3.88 6.41
N LEU A 236 -15.34 2.91 5.56
CA LEU A 236 -16.10 2.55 4.36
C LEU A 236 -16.75 1.17 4.49
N THR A 237 -17.82 0.94 3.73
CA THR A 237 -18.32 -0.42 3.49
C THR A 237 -17.38 -1.16 2.53
N PRO A 238 -17.39 -2.51 2.54
CA PRO A 238 -16.59 -3.29 1.60
C PRO A 238 -16.86 -2.94 0.13
N GLN A 239 -18.12 -2.68 -0.22
CA GLN A 239 -18.54 -2.31 -1.58
C GLN A 239 -17.99 -0.96 -2.02
N GLN A 240 -17.95 0.03 -1.10
CA GLN A 240 -17.36 1.33 -1.39
C GLN A 240 -15.85 1.22 -1.63
N LEU A 241 -15.15 0.49 -0.76
CA LEU A 241 -13.71 0.33 -0.86
C LEU A 241 -13.32 -0.40 -2.15
N ILE A 242 -13.96 -1.53 -2.47
CA ILE A 242 -13.63 -2.28 -3.69
C ILE A 242 -14.02 -1.49 -4.95
N GLY A 243 -15.09 -0.69 -4.91
CA GLY A 243 -15.45 0.21 -6.01
C GLY A 243 -14.38 1.25 -6.29
N LEU A 244 -13.80 1.84 -5.24
CA LEU A 244 -12.66 2.76 -5.36
C LEU A 244 -11.39 2.05 -5.86
N ALA A 245 -11.13 0.82 -5.39
CA ALA A 245 -10.05 -0.01 -5.92
C ALA A 245 -10.21 -0.27 -7.43
N GLN A 246 -11.40 -0.65 -7.87
CA GLN A 246 -11.73 -0.85 -9.29
C GLN A 246 -11.60 0.43 -10.11
N GLN A 247 -11.97 1.57 -9.55
CA GLN A 247 -11.81 2.86 -10.23
C GLN A 247 -10.33 3.19 -10.42
N TYR A 248 -9.53 3.10 -9.35
CA TYR A 248 -8.22 3.72 -9.31
C TYR A 248 -7.03 2.80 -9.57
N LEU A 249 -7.13 1.48 -9.37
CA LEU A 249 -6.03 0.56 -9.68
C LEU A 249 -5.85 0.43 -11.20
N GLN A 250 -5.15 1.40 -11.78
CA GLN A 250 -4.88 1.54 -13.19
C GLN A 250 -3.36 1.60 -13.41
N PRO A 251 -2.88 1.34 -14.64
CA PRO A 251 -1.46 1.46 -14.94
C PRO A 251 -0.90 2.85 -14.59
N GLY A 252 0.20 2.88 -13.85
CA GLY A 252 0.91 4.09 -13.40
C GLY A 252 0.43 4.67 -12.07
N THR A 253 -0.67 4.18 -11.51
CA THR A 253 -1.26 4.74 -10.28
C THR A 253 -0.34 4.57 -9.06
N ILE A 254 -0.26 5.64 -8.27
CA ILE A 254 0.18 5.57 -6.87
C ILE A 254 -1.09 5.49 -6.03
N MET A 255 -1.36 4.30 -5.49
CA MET A 255 -2.58 3.99 -4.74
C MET A 255 -2.37 4.29 -3.26
N LEU A 256 -3.18 5.17 -2.69
CA LEU A 256 -3.21 5.47 -1.26
C LEU A 256 -4.21 4.57 -0.53
N GLY A 257 -3.74 3.89 0.50
CA GLY A 257 -4.55 3.29 1.56
C GLY A 257 -4.07 3.73 2.94
N HIS A 258 -4.79 3.31 3.98
CA HIS A 258 -4.44 3.59 5.37
C HIS A 258 -4.60 2.35 6.23
N ALA A 259 -3.69 2.13 7.17
CA ALA A 259 -3.81 1.07 8.16
C ALA A 259 -4.69 1.51 9.36
N ASN A 260 -5.88 2.01 9.04
CA ASN A 260 -6.75 2.77 9.96
C ASN A 260 -8.09 2.08 10.24
N HIS A 261 -8.64 1.35 9.26
CA HIS A 261 -9.95 0.69 9.39
C HIS A 261 -9.89 -0.74 8.87
N GLN A 262 -10.57 -1.65 9.57
CA GLN A 262 -10.48 -3.10 9.32
C GLN A 262 -11.22 -3.56 8.06
N THR A 263 -12.01 -2.71 7.39
CA THR A 263 -12.76 -3.06 6.16
C THR A 263 -11.86 -3.70 5.10
N ILE A 264 -10.63 -3.20 4.94
CA ILE A 264 -9.67 -3.72 3.96
C ILE A 264 -9.28 -5.18 4.20
N LEU A 265 -9.32 -5.65 5.45
CA LEU A 265 -8.82 -6.98 5.83
C LEU A 265 -9.57 -8.12 5.11
N GLY A 266 -10.85 -7.93 4.83
CA GLY A 266 -11.67 -8.87 4.07
C GLY A 266 -11.59 -8.73 2.55
N LEU A 267 -10.78 -7.80 2.03
CA LEU A 267 -10.76 -7.43 0.61
C LEU A 267 -9.42 -7.67 -0.07
N PHE A 268 -8.37 -8.07 0.66
CA PHE A 268 -7.06 -8.29 0.08
C PHE A 268 -7.09 -9.25 -1.12
N ASP A 269 -7.76 -10.40 -1.01
CA ASP A 269 -7.82 -11.37 -2.11
C ASP A 269 -8.53 -10.81 -3.35
N GLN A 270 -9.54 -9.95 -3.18
CA GLN A 270 -10.22 -9.28 -4.30
C GLN A 270 -9.32 -8.24 -4.96
N ILE A 271 -8.48 -7.55 -4.17
CA ILE A 271 -7.50 -6.60 -4.68
C ILE A 271 -6.39 -7.33 -5.44
N GLU A 272 -5.90 -8.46 -4.93
CA GLU A 272 -4.94 -9.33 -5.62
C GLU A 272 -5.49 -9.80 -6.97
N GLN A 273 -6.73 -10.29 -6.99
CA GLN A 273 -7.43 -10.69 -8.22
C GLN A 273 -7.58 -9.53 -9.21
N LEU A 274 -7.89 -8.32 -8.72
CA LEU A 274 -8.03 -7.14 -9.56
C LEU A 274 -6.71 -6.74 -10.21
N ILE A 275 -5.61 -6.80 -9.45
CA ILE A 275 -4.24 -6.56 -9.94
C ILE A 275 -3.89 -7.58 -11.04
N GLU A 276 -4.14 -8.86 -10.79
CA GLU A 276 -3.87 -9.95 -11.73
C GLU A 276 -4.71 -9.83 -13.03
N GLN A 277 -6.03 -9.65 -12.90
CA GLN A 277 -6.94 -9.51 -14.03
C GLN A 277 -6.57 -8.33 -14.94
N ARG A 278 -6.03 -7.26 -14.34
CA ARG A 278 -5.58 -6.07 -15.06
C ARG A 278 -4.12 -6.16 -15.47
N GLN A 279 -3.42 -7.25 -15.20
CA GLN A 279 -2.00 -7.42 -15.49
C GLN A 279 -1.17 -6.23 -14.98
N LEU A 280 -1.49 -5.74 -13.78
CA LEU A 280 -0.73 -4.65 -13.15
C LEU A 280 0.51 -5.23 -12.50
N GLU A 281 1.57 -4.42 -12.43
CA GLU A 281 2.84 -4.81 -11.84
C GLU A 281 3.09 -4.00 -10.57
N PRO A 282 2.70 -4.49 -9.38
CA PRO A 282 2.99 -3.78 -8.15
C PRO A 282 4.50 -3.67 -7.93
N VAL A 283 4.96 -2.47 -7.61
CA VAL A 283 6.37 -2.16 -7.33
C VAL A 283 6.48 -1.21 -6.16
N THR A 284 7.65 -1.17 -5.54
CA THR A 284 8.03 -0.10 -4.60
C THR A 284 8.23 1.22 -5.36
N LEU A 285 8.19 2.36 -4.66
CA LEU A 285 8.41 3.67 -5.28
C LEU A 285 9.85 3.79 -5.82
N ASP A 286 10.83 3.19 -5.15
CA ASP A 286 12.21 3.15 -5.62
C ASP A 286 12.32 2.50 -6.99
N THR A 287 11.65 1.35 -7.16
CA THR A 287 11.58 0.66 -8.45
C THR A 287 10.79 1.48 -9.48
N MET A 288 9.71 2.14 -9.06
CA MET A 288 8.88 2.96 -9.95
C MET A 288 9.64 4.17 -10.51
N PHE A 289 10.46 4.83 -9.69
CA PHE A 289 11.13 6.09 -10.01
C PHE A 289 12.64 5.97 -10.22
N GLY A 290 13.21 4.76 -10.12
CA GLY A 290 14.64 4.52 -10.26
C GLY A 290 15.47 5.19 -9.16
N THR A 291 14.94 5.33 -7.95
CA THR A 291 15.67 5.83 -6.79
C THR A 291 16.29 4.68 -6.01
N SER A 292 17.43 4.92 -5.36
CA SER A 292 18.07 3.93 -4.49
C SER A 292 18.21 4.51 -3.09
N ARG A 293 17.99 3.65 -2.09
CA ARG A 293 18.08 3.96 -0.66
C ARG A 293 19.23 3.23 0.03
N ALA A 294 20.16 2.70 -0.76
CA ALA A 294 21.13 1.66 -0.40
C ALA A 294 21.55 1.73 1.07
N VAL A 295 20.86 0.96 1.92
CA VAL A 295 20.98 0.88 3.40
C VAL A 295 21.46 2.19 3.98
N GLY A 296 20.51 3.12 3.85
CA GLY A 296 20.59 4.57 3.75
C GLY A 296 21.38 5.26 4.77
#